data_AF-Q8WSR9-F1
#
_entry.id   AF-Q8WSR9-F1
#
_cell.length_a   1.000
_cell.length_b   1.000
_cell.length_c   1.000
_cell.angle_alpha   90.00
_cell.angle_beta   90.00
_cell.angle_gamma   90.00
#
_symmetry.space_group_name_H-M   'P 1'
#
loop_
_entity.id
_entity.type
_entity.pdbx_description
1 polymer ?
#
loop_
_entity_poly.entity_id
_entity_poly.type
_entity_poly.pdbx_seq_one_letter_code
_entity_poly.pdbx_strand_id
1 'polypeptide(L)'
;KQMKIIHGAGYSDEDKRSFIKLVYQNIVTSIQNMSAAMQTLNLEYEIEENNEHAEEIREVQVDKISSYDDFITNISYIECLWKDTGIQKCYDRRREYQLSDSTYYYLSDLDRIKKPDFLPTQQDILRVRIPTTGIIEYPFDLDQIIFRMVDVGGQRSERRKWIHC
;
A
#
# COMPACT_ATOMS: atom_id res chain seq x y z
N LYS A 1 -13.92 -0.49 5.85
CA LYS A 1 -13.91 -1.14 4.51
C LYS A 1 -14.76 -2.42 4.46
N GLN A 2 -14.51 -3.43 5.31
CA GLN A 2 -15.34 -4.66 5.38
C GLN A 2 -16.84 -4.38 5.59
N MET A 3 -17.18 -3.46 6.49
CA MET A 3 -18.59 -3.08 6.72
C MET A 3 -19.31 -2.57 5.48
N LYS A 4 -18.62 -1.83 4.61
CA LYS A 4 -19.18 -1.36 3.33
C LYS A 4 -19.46 -2.52 2.37
N ILE A 5 -18.72 -3.62 2.47
CA ILE A 5 -18.91 -4.83 1.66
C ILE A 5 -20.06 -5.69 2.19
N ILE A 6 -20.12 -5.91 3.51
CA ILE A 6 -21.10 -6.84 4.12
C ILE A 6 -22.47 -6.19 4.31
N HIS A 7 -22.50 -4.91 4.69
CA HIS A 7 -23.73 -4.20 5.09
C HIS A 7 -24.03 -2.95 4.24
N GLY A 8 -23.19 -2.67 3.23
CA GLY A 8 -23.36 -1.55 2.31
C GLY A 8 -23.51 -2.00 0.85
N ALA A 9 -23.46 -1.05 -0.07
CA ALA A 9 -23.54 -1.32 -1.51
C ALA A 9 -22.25 -1.94 -2.11
N GLY A 10 -21.25 -2.28 -1.29
CA GLY A 10 -19.95 -2.73 -1.76
C GLY A 10 -19.12 -1.62 -2.43
N TYR A 11 -18.29 -2.00 -3.39
CA TYR A 11 -17.48 -1.08 -4.18
C TYR A 11 -17.86 -1.22 -5.66
N SER A 12 -18.36 -0.13 -6.25
CA SER A 12 -18.59 -0.04 -7.70
C SER A 12 -17.27 -0.06 -8.47
N ASP A 13 -17.31 -0.24 -9.79
CA ASP A 13 -16.09 -0.17 -10.59
C ASP A 13 -15.48 1.23 -10.60
N GLU A 14 -16.30 2.28 -10.49
CA GLU A 14 -15.81 3.65 -10.30
C GLU A 14 -15.10 3.82 -8.95
N ASP A 15 -15.68 3.28 -7.87
CA ASP A 15 -15.01 3.24 -6.57
C ASP A 15 -13.68 2.51 -6.67
N LYS A 16 -13.64 1.32 -7.30
CA LYS A 16 -12.41 0.53 -7.45
C LYS A 16 -11.33 1.32 -8.20
N ARG A 17 -11.69 2.04 -9.26
CA ARG A 17 -10.75 2.88 -10.02
C ARG A 17 -10.10 3.95 -9.15
N SER A 18 -10.82 4.53 -8.20
CA SER A 18 -10.24 5.52 -7.26
C SER A 18 -9.12 4.95 -6.38
N PHE A 19 -9.06 3.62 -6.18
CA PHE A 19 -8.00 2.96 -5.40
C PHE A 19 -6.76 2.61 -6.23
N ILE A 20 -6.79 2.69 -7.57
CA ILE A 20 -5.67 2.31 -8.44
C ILE A 20 -4.40 3.09 -8.03
N LYS A 21 -4.53 4.42 -7.97
CA LYS A 21 -3.44 5.31 -7.53
C LYS A 21 -2.84 4.87 -6.21
N LEU A 22 -3.69 4.57 -5.23
CA LEU A 22 -3.25 4.21 -3.88
C LEU A 22 -2.51 2.87 -3.86
N VAL A 23 -2.93 1.89 -4.66
CA VAL A 23 -2.23 0.61 -4.81
C VAL A 23 -0.82 0.84 -5.37
N TYR A 24 -0.68 1.62 -6.44
CA TYR A 24 0.63 1.96 -7.02
C TYR A 24 1.54 2.65 -6.01
N GLN A 25 1.02 3.66 -5.31
CA GLN A 25 1.76 4.37 -4.27
C GLN A 25 2.22 3.43 -3.14
N ASN A 26 1.36 2.51 -2.69
CA ASN A 26 1.69 1.53 -1.66
C ASN A 26 2.84 0.59 -2.09
N ILE A 27 2.87 0.20 -3.37
CA ILE A 27 3.92 -0.66 -3.93
C ILE A 27 5.26 0.08 -3.93
N VAL A 28 5.30 1.31 -4.47
CA VAL A 28 6.54 2.09 -4.54
C VAL A 28 7.07 2.40 -3.15
N THR A 29 6.21 2.84 -2.22
CA THR A 29 6.61 3.07 -0.82
C THR A 29 7.15 1.79 -0.16
N SER A 30 6.57 0.63 -0.47
CA SER A 30 7.05 -0.64 0.10
C SER A 30 8.48 -0.95 -0.33
N ILE A 31 8.80 -0.79 -1.61
CA ILE A 31 10.17 -1.01 -2.12
C ILE A 31 11.12 0.05 -1.57
N GLN A 32 10.74 1.33 -1.55
CA GLN A 32 11.57 2.39 -0.95
C GLN A 32 11.92 2.08 0.51
N ASN A 33 10.95 1.64 1.31
CA ASN A 33 11.18 1.26 2.70
C ASN A 33 12.11 0.05 2.83
N MET A 34 11.98 -0.96 1.97
CA MET A 34 12.88 -2.12 1.98
C MET A 34 14.30 -1.73 1.54
N SER A 35 14.46 -0.90 0.52
CA SER A 35 15.77 -0.39 0.09
C SER A 35 16.44 0.47 1.17
N ALA A 36 15.70 1.32 1.89
CA ALA A 36 16.24 2.04 3.05
C ALA A 36 16.61 1.09 4.21
N ALA A 37 15.84 0.03 4.41
CA ALA A 37 16.13 -0.98 5.41
C ALA A 37 17.37 -1.83 5.06
N MET A 38 17.67 -2.07 3.77
CA MET A 38 18.91 -2.73 3.35
C MET A 38 20.14 -2.01 3.93
N GLN A 39 20.19 -0.68 3.79
CA GLN A 39 21.26 0.14 4.35
C GLN A 39 21.29 0.09 5.88
N THR A 40 20.12 0.22 6.52
CA THR A 40 20.01 0.23 8.00
C THR A 40 20.43 -1.11 8.62
N LEU A 41 20.15 -2.21 7.93
CA LEU A 41 20.44 -3.57 8.39
C LEU A 41 21.80 -4.09 7.91
N ASN A 42 22.58 -3.26 7.20
CA ASN A 42 23.84 -3.61 6.55
C ASN A 42 23.73 -4.88 5.68
N LEU A 43 22.69 -4.94 4.85
CA LEU A 43 22.50 -5.99 3.86
C LEU A 43 22.94 -5.50 2.49
N GLU A 44 23.54 -6.40 1.72
CA GLU A 44 23.98 -6.15 0.35
C GLU A 44 22.97 -6.72 -0.64
N TYR A 45 22.84 -6.05 -1.79
CA TYR A 45 22.12 -6.59 -2.94
C TYR A 45 22.91 -7.74 -3.53
N GLU A 46 22.22 -8.79 -3.97
CA GLU A 46 22.88 -9.93 -4.63
C GLU A 46 23.33 -9.55 -6.05
N ILE A 47 22.52 -8.74 -6.72
CA ILE A 47 22.79 -8.24 -8.08
C ILE A 47 23.34 -6.81 -7.96
N GLU A 48 24.52 -6.56 -8.53
CA GLU A 48 25.20 -5.27 -8.37
C GLU A 48 24.39 -4.12 -8.98
N GLU A 49 23.74 -4.35 -10.12
CA GLU A 49 22.86 -3.38 -10.81
C GLU A 49 21.67 -2.94 -9.95
N ASN A 50 21.23 -3.76 -8.98
CA ASN A 50 20.14 -3.40 -8.08
C ASN A 50 20.51 -2.26 -7.12
N ASN A 51 21.79 -1.95 -6.92
CA ASN A 51 22.19 -0.75 -6.19
C ASN A 51 21.70 0.50 -6.91
N GLU A 52 21.92 0.59 -8.23
CA GLU A 52 21.48 1.73 -9.04
C GLU A 52 19.94 1.79 -9.10
N HIS A 53 19.27 0.65 -9.32
CA HIS A 53 17.80 0.58 -9.28
C HIS A 53 17.21 1.03 -7.93
N ALA A 54 17.90 0.75 -6.82
CA ALA A 54 17.47 1.18 -5.50
C ALA A 54 17.64 2.68 -5.26
N GLU A 55 18.69 3.31 -5.83
CA GLU A 55 18.87 4.76 -5.81
C GLU A 55 17.79 5.45 -6.65
N GLU A 56 17.56 4.98 -7.89
CA GLU A 56 16.51 5.50 -8.77
C GLU A 56 15.12 5.45 -8.10
N ILE A 57 14.75 4.29 -7.53
CA ILE A 57 13.47 4.15 -6.82
C ILE A 57 13.40 5.05 -5.58
N ARG A 58 14.52 5.33 -4.90
CA ARG A 58 14.53 6.21 -3.72
C ARG A 58 14.18 7.65 -4.08
N GLU A 59 14.55 8.12 -5.26
CA GLU A 59 14.26 9.48 -5.73
C GLU A 59 12.81 9.67 -6.21
N VAL A 60 12.08 8.58 -6.45
CA VAL A 60 10.69 8.64 -6.92
C VAL A 60 9.78 9.33 -5.89
N GLN A 61 9.11 10.39 -6.33
CA GLN A 61 8.12 11.12 -5.54
C GLN A 61 6.78 10.38 -5.58
N VAL A 62 6.50 9.58 -4.55
CA VAL A 62 5.31 8.72 -4.47
C VAL A 62 4.00 9.50 -4.62
N ASP A 63 3.92 10.72 -4.08
CA ASP A 63 2.74 11.58 -4.16
C ASP A 63 2.37 11.97 -5.60
N LYS A 64 3.36 12.01 -6.50
CA LYS A 64 3.19 12.30 -7.92
C LYS A 64 2.75 11.10 -8.75
N ILE A 65 2.86 9.88 -8.24
CA ILE A 65 2.33 8.69 -8.92
C ILE A 65 0.81 8.77 -8.91
N SER A 66 0.23 9.05 -10.08
CA SER A 66 -1.21 9.32 -10.22
C SER A 66 -1.87 8.51 -11.33
N SER A 67 -1.08 8.01 -12.27
CA SER A 67 -1.53 7.30 -13.46
C SER A 67 -0.79 5.97 -13.68
N TYR A 68 -1.24 5.20 -14.66
CA TYR A 68 -0.56 3.99 -15.11
C TYR A 68 0.85 4.29 -15.65
N ASP A 69 1.01 5.35 -16.43
CA ASP A 69 2.29 5.71 -17.04
C ASP A 69 3.34 6.09 -15.99
N ASP A 70 2.92 6.80 -14.94
CA ASP A 70 3.79 7.13 -13.79
C ASP A 70 4.29 5.85 -13.08
N PHE A 71 3.42 4.86 -12.94
CA PHE A 71 3.74 3.60 -12.25
C PHE A 71 4.63 2.70 -13.10
N ILE A 72 4.31 2.54 -14.38
CA ILE A 72 5.04 1.63 -15.29
C ILE A 72 6.46 2.07 -15.56
N THR A 73 6.73 3.38 -15.55
CA THR A 73 8.10 3.91 -15.72
C THR A 73 9.08 3.29 -14.70
N ASN A 74 8.59 2.90 -13.52
CA ASN A 74 9.39 2.36 -12.41
C ASN A 74 9.27 0.84 -12.25
N ILE A 75 8.43 0.16 -13.05
CA ILE A 75 8.04 -1.23 -12.79
C ILE A 75 9.22 -2.21 -12.93
N SER A 76 10.11 -1.96 -13.89
CA SER A 76 11.28 -2.81 -14.13
C SER A 76 12.19 -2.85 -12.91
N TYR A 77 12.48 -1.68 -12.31
CA TYR A 77 13.30 -1.58 -11.11
C TYR A 77 12.64 -2.28 -9.92
N ILE A 78 11.32 -2.10 -9.74
CA ILE A 78 10.56 -2.76 -8.68
C ILE A 78 10.62 -4.28 -8.81
N GLU A 79 10.47 -4.81 -10.03
CA GLU A 79 10.54 -6.26 -10.28
C GLU A 79 11.94 -6.83 -10.06
N CYS A 80 12.99 -6.14 -10.51
CA CYS A 80 14.38 -6.54 -10.29
C CYS A 80 14.72 -6.54 -8.79
N LEU A 81 14.36 -5.48 -8.08
CA LEU A 81 14.58 -5.36 -6.64
C LEU A 81 13.80 -6.44 -5.87
N TRP A 82 12.54 -6.69 -6.21
CA TRP A 82 11.76 -7.72 -5.52
C TRP A 82 12.33 -9.13 -5.74
N LYS A 83 12.91 -9.42 -6.90
CA LYS A 83 13.54 -10.72 -7.17
C LYS A 83 14.92 -10.88 -6.52
N ASP A 84 15.51 -9.80 -6.00
CA ASP A 84 16.83 -9.83 -5.36
C ASP A 84 16.82 -10.59 -4.04
N THR A 85 17.77 -11.51 -3.87
CA THR A 85 17.89 -12.32 -2.64
C THR A 85 18.19 -11.46 -1.40
N GLY A 86 18.92 -10.36 -1.54
CA GLY A 86 19.17 -9.38 -0.48
C GLY A 86 17.88 -8.71 -0.02
N ILE A 87 17.04 -8.27 -0.96
CA ILE A 87 15.71 -7.71 -0.65
C ILE A 87 14.79 -8.76 -0.01
N GLN A 88 14.82 -10.00 -0.47
CA GLN A 88 14.06 -11.08 0.16
C GLN A 88 14.49 -11.32 1.62
N LYS A 89 15.81 -11.36 1.90
CA LYS A 89 16.35 -11.42 3.27
C LYS A 89 15.91 -10.20 4.11
N CYS A 90 15.87 -9.02 3.52
CA CYS A 90 15.38 -7.80 4.17
C CYS A 90 13.89 -7.89 4.50
N TYR A 91 13.07 -8.47 3.62
CA TYR A 91 11.65 -8.72 3.85
C TYR A 91 11.41 -9.72 4.98
N ASP A 92 12.25 -10.74 5.13
CA ASP A 92 12.15 -11.69 6.25
C ASP A 92 12.38 -11.00 7.61
N ARG A 93 13.18 -9.94 7.61
CA ARG A 93 13.48 -9.07 8.77
C ARG A 93 12.53 -7.87 8.90
N ARG A 94 11.39 -7.86 8.18
CA ARG A 94 10.40 -6.75 8.18
C ARG A 94 9.85 -6.32 9.54
N ARG A 95 10.07 -7.10 10.61
CA ARG A 95 9.69 -6.71 11.99
C ARG A 95 10.66 -5.69 12.60
N GLU A 96 11.83 -5.50 12.02
CA GLU A 96 12.88 -4.59 12.50
C GLU A 96 12.72 -3.15 11.99
N TYR A 97 11.81 -2.92 11.03
CA TYR A 97 11.52 -1.62 10.46
C TYR A 97 10.02 -1.48 10.13
N GLN A 98 9.61 -0.30 9.65
CA GLN A 98 8.22 -0.05 9.29
C GLN A 98 7.96 -0.49 7.84
N LEU A 99 7.26 -1.60 7.67
CA LEU A 99 6.80 -2.09 6.39
C LEU A 99 5.29 -2.37 6.42
N SER A 100 4.62 -2.26 5.27
CA SER A 100 3.20 -2.59 5.17
C SER A 100 3.01 -4.12 5.20
N ASP A 101 2.03 -4.61 5.97
CA ASP A 101 1.68 -6.04 5.96
C ASP A 101 1.24 -6.53 4.58
N SER A 102 0.75 -5.60 3.75
CA SER A 102 0.31 -5.87 2.38
C SER A 102 1.44 -5.89 1.35
N THR A 103 2.68 -5.61 1.73
CA THR A 103 3.82 -5.51 0.80
C THR A 103 3.99 -6.78 -0.03
N TYR A 104 4.07 -7.96 0.60
CA TYR A 104 4.23 -9.23 -0.11
C TYR A 104 3.06 -9.49 -1.06
N TYR A 105 1.82 -9.26 -0.61
CA TYR A 105 0.62 -9.50 -1.41
C TYR A 105 0.64 -8.77 -2.75
N TYR A 106 1.06 -7.50 -2.77
CA TYR A 106 1.15 -6.76 -4.02
C TYR A 106 2.39 -7.14 -4.83
N LEU A 107 3.56 -7.26 -4.19
CA LEU A 107 4.81 -7.55 -4.89
C LEU A 107 4.85 -8.96 -5.47
N SER A 108 4.15 -9.92 -4.87
CA SER A 108 4.01 -11.29 -5.40
C SER A 108 3.10 -11.40 -6.63
N ASP A 109 2.33 -10.36 -6.95
CA ASP A 109 1.30 -10.38 -7.99
C ASP A 109 1.37 -9.12 -8.88
N LEU A 110 2.59 -8.62 -9.12
CA LEU A 110 2.84 -7.45 -9.96
C LEU A 110 2.36 -7.64 -11.39
N ASP A 111 2.39 -8.87 -11.93
CA ASP A 111 1.94 -9.17 -13.29
C ASP A 111 0.46 -8.85 -13.52
N ARG A 112 -0.38 -8.97 -12.49
CA ARG A 112 -1.78 -8.54 -12.55
C ARG A 112 -1.91 -7.03 -12.44
N ILE A 113 -1.09 -6.40 -11.60
CA ILE A 113 -1.18 -4.97 -11.25
C ILE A 113 -0.62 -4.08 -12.36
N LYS A 114 0.41 -4.53 -13.07
CA LYS A 114 1.07 -3.78 -14.15
C LYS A 114 0.32 -3.82 -15.48
N LYS A 115 -0.89 -4.39 -15.53
CA LYS A 115 -1.69 -4.40 -16.76
C LYS A 115 -2.38 -3.04 -16.99
N PRO A 116 -2.48 -2.56 -18.24
CA PRO A 116 -3.15 -1.29 -18.55
C PRO A 116 -4.62 -1.24 -18.11
N ASP A 117 -5.29 -2.40 -18.08
CA ASP A 117 -6.68 -2.56 -17.70
C ASP A 117 -6.86 -2.98 -16.22
N PHE A 118 -5.80 -2.85 -15.41
CA PHE A 118 -5.85 -3.21 -13.99
C PHE A 118 -7.01 -2.52 -13.27
N LEU A 119 -7.87 -3.34 -12.66
CA LEU A 119 -8.95 -2.91 -11.77
C LEU A 119 -8.75 -3.58 -10.40
N PRO A 120 -8.66 -2.81 -9.30
CA PRO A 120 -8.46 -3.37 -7.97
C PRO A 120 -9.60 -4.32 -7.60
N THR A 121 -9.22 -5.51 -7.13
CA THR A 121 -10.15 -6.45 -6.52
C THR A 121 -10.62 -5.93 -5.16
N GLN A 122 -11.68 -6.51 -4.62
CA GLN A 122 -12.09 -6.23 -3.24
C GLN A 122 -10.94 -6.52 -2.25
N GLN A 123 -10.13 -7.54 -2.52
CA GLN A 123 -8.99 -7.88 -1.67
C GLN A 123 -7.89 -6.81 -1.74
N ASP A 124 -7.61 -6.25 -2.92
CA ASP A 124 -6.68 -5.11 -3.06
C ASP A 124 -7.19 -3.91 -2.27
N ILE A 125 -8.49 -3.60 -2.34
CA ILE A 125 -9.10 -2.48 -1.62
C ILE A 125 -9.05 -2.68 -0.11
N LEU A 126 -9.24 -3.91 0.37
CA LEU A 126 -9.12 -4.22 1.80
C LEU A 126 -7.67 -4.10 2.28
N ARG A 127 -6.70 -4.44 1.43
CA ARG A 127 -5.26 -4.43 1.78
C ARG A 127 -4.58 -3.09 1.57
N VAL A 128 -5.12 -2.19 0.75
CA VAL A 128 -4.46 -0.92 0.46
C VAL A 128 -4.45 -0.04 1.70
N ARG A 129 -3.27 0.44 2.08
CA ARG A 129 -3.12 1.31 3.24
C ARG A 129 -3.49 2.73 2.87
N ILE A 130 -4.41 3.28 3.64
CA ILE A 130 -4.83 4.68 3.59
C ILE A 130 -4.73 5.19 5.02
N PRO A 131 -3.86 6.17 5.32
CA PRO A 131 -3.82 6.75 6.65
C PRO A 131 -5.18 7.36 7.00
N THR A 132 -5.85 6.83 8.01
CA THR A 132 -7.06 7.46 8.55
C THR A 132 -6.67 8.77 9.22
N THR A 133 -7.25 9.86 8.76
CA THR A 133 -7.12 11.19 9.36
C THR A 133 -8.50 11.67 9.80
N GLY A 134 -8.58 12.29 10.96
CA GLY A 134 -9.83 12.76 11.53
C GLY A 134 -10.70 11.64 12.12
N ILE A 135 -12.01 11.91 12.13
CA ILE A 135 -13.08 11.05 12.63
C ILE A 135 -14.04 10.85 11.47
N ILE A 136 -14.33 9.60 11.14
CA ILE A 136 -15.21 9.22 10.04
C ILE A 136 -16.34 8.39 10.62
N GLU A 137 -17.59 8.86 10.49
CA GLU A 137 -18.78 8.11 10.91
C GLU A 137 -19.41 7.40 9.72
N TYR A 138 -19.74 6.12 9.90
CA TYR A 138 -20.43 5.29 8.92
C TYR A 138 -21.66 4.62 9.57
N PRO A 139 -22.87 5.13 9.30
CA PRO A 139 -24.10 4.46 9.69
C PRO A 139 -24.37 3.25 8.77
N PHE A 140 -24.85 2.15 9.32
CA PHE A 140 -25.34 1.01 8.56
C PHE A 140 -26.46 0.30 9.30
N ASP A 141 -27.41 -0.25 8.54
CA ASP A 141 -28.53 -1.02 9.08
C ASP A 141 -28.16 -2.50 9.21
N LEU A 142 -28.46 -3.08 10.37
CA LEU A 142 -28.37 -4.51 10.63
C LEU A 142 -29.67 -4.95 11.30
N ASP A 143 -30.50 -5.72 10.59
CA ASP A 143 -31.77 -6.26 11.09
C ASP A 143 -32.67 -5.22 11.79
N GLN A 144 -32.89 -4.08 11.12
CA GLN A 144 -33.69 -2.93 11.61
C GLN A 144 -33.06 -2.15 12.77
N ILE A 145 -31.81 -2.44 13.14
CA ILE A 145 -31.01 -1.66 14.09
C ILE A 145 -29.99 -0.83 13.31
N ILE A 146 -30.03 0.49 13.47
CA ILE A 146 -29.02 1.39 12.90
C ILE A 146 -27.79 1.37 13.79
N PHE A 147 -26.70 0.79 13.31
CA PHE A 147 -25.38 0.93 13.91
C PHE A 147 -24.67 2.16 13.35
N ARG A 148 -23.91 2.83 14.21
CA ARG A 148 -23.00 3.90 13.80
C ARG A 148 -21.58 3.48 14.15
N MET A 149 -20.77 3.20 13.13
CA MET A 149 -19.36 2.90 13.30
C MET A 149 -18.55 4.19 13.18
N VAL A 150 -17.66 4.42 14.14
CA VAL A 150 -16.75 5.56 14.16
C VAL A 150 -15.33 5.05 13.91
N ASP A 151 -14.72 5.44 12.79
CA ASP A 151 -13.33 5.14 12.44
C ASP A 151 -12.46 6.37 12.76
N VAL A 152 -11.34 6.15 13.44
CA VAL A 152 -10.48 7.22 13.98
C VAL A 152 -9.01 6.98 13.64
N GLY A 153 -8.29 8.07 13.37
CA GLY A 153 -6.83 8.00 13.18
C GLY A 153 -6.11 7.54 14.45
N GLY A 154 -5.29 6.48 14.33
CA GLY A 154 -4.53 5.91 15.45
C GLY A 154 -3.16 6.56 15.73
N GLN A 155 -2.67 7.40 14.81
CA GLN A 155 -1.39 8.09 14.93
C GLN A 155 -1.41 9.07 16.11
N ARG A 156 -0.25 9.29 16.76
CA ARG A 156 -0.15 10.12 17.98
C ARG A 156 -0.75 11.52 17.83
N SER A 157 -0.59 12.14 16.66
CA SER A 157 -1.16 13.44 16.29
C SER A 157 -2.69 13.45 16.19
N GLU A 158 -3.29 12.31 15.86
CA GLU A 158 -4.73 12.13 15.66
C GLU A 158 -5.47 11.77 16.95
N ARG A 159 -4.79 11.16 17.94
CA ARG A 159 -5.40 10.73 19.21
C ARG A 159 -6.07 11.85 20.02
N ARG A 160 -5.62 13.09 19.86
CA ARG A 160 -6.29 14.26 20.48
C ARG A 160 -7.75 14.44 20.05
N LYS A 161 -8.15 13.87 18.91
CA LYS A 161 -9.50 13.97 18.36
C LYS A 161 -10.46 12.93 18.95
N TRP A 162 -9.94 11.89 19.62
CA TRP A 162 -10.76 10.77 20.12
C TRP A 162 -11.82 11.19 21.14
N ILE A 163 -11.64 12.31 21.83
CA ILE A 163 -12.62 12.86 22.77
C ILE A 163 -13.92 13.33 22.11
N HIS A 164 -13.94 13.46 20.78
CA HIS A 164 -15.11 13.90 20.01
C HIS A 164 -15.89 12.73 19.39
N CYS A 165 -15.54 11.49 19.74
CA CYS A 165 -16.20 10.27 19.30
C CYS A 165 -17.30 9.84 20.26
#